data_AF-A0A9E2UQJ1-F1
#
_entry.id   AF-A0A9E2UQJ1-F1
#
_cell.length_a   1.000
_cell.length_b   1.000
_cell.length_c   1.000
_cell.angle_alpha   90.00
_cell.angle_beta   90.00
_cell.angle_gamma   90.00
#
_symmetry.space_group_name_H-M   'P 1'
#
loop_
_entity.id
_entity.type
_entity.pdbx_description
1 polymer ?
#
loop_
_entity_poly.entity_id
_entity_poly.type
_entity_poly.pdbx_seq_one_letter_code
_entity_poly.pdbx_strand_id
1 'polypeptide(L)'
;MSKHDVVVIGAGHNGLVAGAYLAKAGMNVCIVERADYAGGAVSTKEITVPGFKHDCCGTGHFLIQYNPLIVHDELKLKSKFGLKYIYPEAPVANIYPDDTNIMLYADLDKTCQSIAKFSEKDAEVYRQYIIGCKPIIDMLIPGMFSPPVPLGPFFAQLDSSPLGQSLLNSFFMSAWDVIDDMFEHDKTKLFMAKMVTEPLVAPEEKGTGMNLYISLPILHYYPV
;
A
#
# COMPACT_ATOMS: atom_id res chain seq x y z
N MET A 1 21.47 -29.76 25.63
CA MET A 1 21.11 -29.31 24.27
C MET A 1 19.99 -28.30 24.40
N SER A 2 20.01 -27.20 23.65
CA SER A 2 18.87 -26.26 23.67
C SER A 2 17.64 -26.96 23.10
N LYS A 3 16.47 -26.73 23.72
CA LYS A 3 15.20 -27.35 23.32
C LYS A 3 14.67 -26.83 21.97
N HIS A 4 15.20 -25.70 21.50
CA HIS A 4 14.79 -25.00 20.28
C HIS A 4 16.03 -24.57 19.49
N ASP A 5 15.90 -24.51 18.17
CA ASP A 5 16.94 -24.03 17.26
C ASP A 5 16.94 -22.49 17.19
N VAL A 6 15.74 -21.89 17.25
CA VAL A 6 15.55 -20.44 17.21
C VAL A 6 14.52 -20.01 18.24
N VAL A 7 14.80 -18.90 18.93
CA VAL A 7 13.84 -18.20 19.77
C VAL A 7 13.57 -16.82 19.16
N VAL A 8 12.32 -16.55 18.80
CA VAL A 8 11.85 -15.25 18.31
C VAL A 8 11.19 -14.52 19.48
N ILE A 9 11.66 -13.31 19.77
CA ILE A 9 11.12 -12.46 20.83
C ILE A 9 10.12 -11.47 20.21
N GLY A 10 8.85 -11.61 20.58
CA GLY A 10 7.72 -10.85 20.06
C GLY A 10 6.90 -11.62 19.03
N ALA A 11 5.59 -11.74 19.28
CA ALA A 11 4.62 -12.35 18.36
C ALA A 11 3.86 -11.29 17.54
N GLY A 12 4.54 -10.21 17.14
CA GLY A 12 4.04 -9.30 16.09
C GLY A 12 4.08 -9.96 14.70
N HIS A 13 3.39 -9.37 13.72
CA HIS A 13 3.34 -9.92 12.35
C HIS A 13 4.73 -10.26 11.76
N ASN A 14 5.74 -9.40 11.96
CA ASN A 14 7.10 -9.68 11.48
C ASN A 14 7.72 -10.92 12.13
N GLY A 15 7.61 -11.03 13.46
CA GLY A 15 8.13 -12.18 14.21
C GLY A 15 7.38 -13.47 13.87
N LEU A 16 6.06 -13.40 13.70
CA LEU A 16 5.22 -14.51 13.28
C LEU A 16 5.56 -15.00 11.87
N VAL A 17 5.71 -14.08 10.90
CA VAL A 17 6.09 -14.44 9.52
C VAL A 17 7.48 -15.05 9.48
N ALA A 18 8.47 -14.43 10.13
CA ALA A 18 9.82 -14.95 10.19
C ALA A 18 9.86 -16.35 10.84
N GLY A 19 9.19 -16.51 12.00
CA GLY A 19 9.09 -17.79 12.69
C GLY A 19 8.39 -18.86 11.84
N ALA A 20 7.34 -18.50 11.10
CA ALA A 20 6.64 -19.42 10.21
C ALA A 20 7.52 -19.90 9.03
N TYR A 21 8.35 -19.04 8.45
CA TYR A 21 9.32 -19.44 7.43
C TYR A 21 10.42 -20.35 7.99
N LEU A 22 10.95 -20.05 9.17
CA LEU A 22 11.94 -20.90 9.83
C LEU A 22 11.36 -22.28 10.16
N ALA A 23 10.11 -22.33 10.66
CA ALA A 23 9.40 -23.58 10.89
C ALA A 23 9.13 -24.34 9.58
N LYS A 24 8.76 -23.65 8.49
CA LYS A 24 8.62 -24.24 7.14
C LYS A 24 9.94 -24.83 6.64
N ALA A 25 11.08 -24.24 7.01
CA ALA A 25 12.41 -24.76 6.72
C ALA A 25 12.84 -25.94 7.62
N GLY A 26 11.98 -26.39 8.53
CA GLY A 26 12.20 -27.56 9.39
C GLY A 26 12.85 -27.25 10.74
N MET A 27 13.02 -25.97 11.09
CA MET A 27 13.60 -25.57 12.38
C MET A 27 12.56 -25.67 13.51
N ASN A 28 13.02 -26.02 14.70
CA ASN A 28 12.23 -25.95 15.93
C ASN A 28 12.28 -24.53 16.49
N VAL A 29 11.20 -23.77 16.25
CA VAL A 29 11.09 -22.35 16.60
C VAL A 29 10.22 -22.17 17.84
N CYS A 30 10.71 -21.40 18.80
CA CYS A 30 9.93 -20.89 19.93
C CYS A 30 9.66 -19.40 19.72
N ILE A 31 8.40 -18.98 19.71
CA ILE A 31 8.02 -17.57 19.70
C ILE A 31 7.53 -17.21 21.10
N VAL A 32 8.12 -16.19 21.71
CA VAL A 32 7.72 -15.71 23.03
C VAL A 32 7.11 -14.31 22.91
N GLU A 33 5.99 -14.09 23.56
CA GLU A 33 5.28 -12.81 23.57
C GLU A 33 4.95 -12.44 25.01
N ARG A 34 5.03 -11.14 25.32
CA ARG A 34 4.70 -10.60 26.63
C ARG A 34 3.18 -10.49 26.82
N ALA A 35 2.46 -10.15 25.75
CA ALA A 35 1.00 -10.10 25.75
C ALA A 35 0.39 -11.51 25.80
N ASP A 36 -0.87 -11.58 26.21
CA ASP A 36 -1.71 -12.78 26.18
C ASP A 36 -2.31 -13.07 24.79
N TYR A 37 -1.92 -12.29 23.77
CA TYR A 37 -2.35 -12.42 22.39
C TYR A 37 -1.19 -12.20 21.41
N ALA A 38 -1.35 -12.70 20.19
CA ALA A 38 -0.43 -12.51 19.07
C ALA A 38 -0.94 -11.48 18.05
N GLY A 39 -0.08 -11.05 17.14
CA GLY A 39 -0.37 -10.12 16.03
C GLY A 39 0.23 -8.73 16.22
N GLY A 40 0.51 -8.32 17.45
CA GLY A 40 1.04 -6.98 17.74
C GLY A 40 0.12 -5.88 17.19
N ALA A 41 0.66 -4.99 16.35
CA ALA A 41 -0.09 -3.89 15.72
C ALA A 41 -1.25 -4.34 14.82
N VAL A 42 -1.22 -5.58 14.30
CA VAL A 42 -2.27 -6.12 13.41
C VAL A 42 -3.17 -7.12 14.16
N SER A 43 -3.48 -6.82 15.42
CA SER A 43 -4.41 -7.61 16.23
C SER A 43 -5.81 -7.00 16.22
N THR A 44 -6.81 -7.88 16.15
CA THR A 44 -8.23 -7.53 16.27
C THR A 44 -8.70 -7.76 17.71
N LYS A 45 -9.26 -6.74 18.36
CA LYS A 45 -9.64 -6.76 19.79
C LYS A 45 -10.95 -6.05 20.05
N GLU A 46 -11.67 -6.47 21.10
CA GLU A 46 -12.85 -5.77 21.60
C GLU A 46 -12.43 -4.75 22.66
N ILE A 47 -12.14 -3.52 22.24
CA ILE A 47 -11.55 -2.48 23.12
C ILE A 47 -12.55 -1.39 23.56
N THR A 48 -13.80 -1.45 23.09
CA THR A 48 -14.83 -0.46 23.43
C THR A 48 -16.03 -1.10 24.12
N VAL A 49 -16.77 -1.96 23.41
CA VAL A 49 -17.95 -2.68 23.92
C VAL A 49 -17.88 -4.16 23.52
N PRO A 50 -18.46 -5.08 24.33
CA PRO A 50 -18.49 -6.50 24.02
C PRO A 50 -19.15 -6.79 22.66
N GLY A 51 -18.56 -7.71 21.89
CA GLY A 51 -19.00 -8.08 20.55
C GLY A 51 -18.56 -7.13 19.43
N PHE A 52 -17.97 -5.97 19.75
CA PHE A 52 -17.49 -5.02 18.74
C PHE A 52 -15.97 -5.08 18.61
N LYS A 53 -15.51 -5.55 17.45
CA LYS A 53 -14.10 -5.80 17.15
C LYS A 53 -13.46 -4.61 16.43
N HIS A 54 -12.28 -4.24 16.90
CA HIS A 54 -11.44 -3.18 16.35
C HIS A 54 -10.11 -3.76 15.89
N ASP A 55 -9.60 -3.30 14.76
CA ASP A 55 -8.18 -3.47 14.43
C ASP A 55 -7.37 -2.39 15.15
N CYS A 56 -6.38 -2.80 15.95
CA CYS A 56 -5.72 -1.88 16.87
C CYS A 56 -4.86 -0.83 16.15
N CYS A 57 -4.14 -1.24 15.10
CA CYS A 57 -3.32 -0.35 14.27
C CYS A 57 -3.31 -0.73 12.78
N GLY A 58 -3.84 -1.91 12.41
CA GLY A 58 -3.87 -2.36 11.02
C GLY A 58 -4.99 -1.66 10.26
N THR A 59 -4.67 -0.68 9.43
CA THR A 59 -5.67 0.14 8.73
C THR A 59 -5.82 -0.20 7.24
N GLY A 60 -4.86 -0.92 6.64
CA GLY A 60 -4.93 -1.30 5.23
C GLY A 60 -4.06 -2.50 4.87
N HIS A 61 -4.61 -3.40 4.06
CA HIS A 61 -3.94 -4.61 3.56
C HIS A 61 -3.57 -4.51 2.06
N PHE A 62 -3.45 -3.29 1.52
CA PHE A 62 -3.18 -3.08 0.10
C PHE A 62 -1.76 -3.51 -0.30
N LEU A 63 -0.71 -3.09 0.42
CA LEU A 63 0.68 -3.48 0.08
C LEU A 63 0.98 -4.96 0.32
N ILE A 64 0.35 -5.60 1.31
CA ILE A 64 0.64 -7.01 1.62
C ILE A 64 0.06 -7.96 0.55
N GLN A 65 -0.90 -7.52 -0.27
CA GLN A 65 -1.43 -8.35 -1.35
C GLN A 65 -0.36 -8.78 -2.36
N TYR A 66 0.68 -7.95 -2.53
CA TYR A 66 1.80 -8.21 -3.44
C TYR A 66 2.81 -9.20 -2.91
N ASN A 67 2.81 -9.41 -1.60
CA ASN A 67 3.85 -10.18 -0.97
C ASN A 67 3.79 -11.62 -1.52
N PRO A 68 4.91 -12.19 -2.03
CA PRO A 68 4.97 -13.57 -2.49
C PRO A 68 4.36 -14.56 -1.50
N LEU A 69 4.46 -14.29 -0.19
CA LEU A 69 3.79 -15.03 0.88
C LEU A 69 2.28 -15.20 0.66
N ILE A 70 1.59 -14.15 0.21
CA ILE A 70 0.14 -14.12 -0.04
C ILE A 70 -0.18 -14.54 -1.48
N VAL A 71 0.62 -14.11 -2.46
CA VAL A 71 0.41 -14.40 -3.89
C VAL A 71 0.63 -15.88 -4.19
N HIS A 72 1.72 -16.45 -3.70
CA HIS A 72 2.09 -17.86 -3.93
C HIS A 72 1.64 -18.77 -2.77
N ASP A 73 0.90 -18.22 -1.81
CA ASP A 73 0.41 -18.92 -0.62
C ASP A 73 1.53 -19.73 0.08
N GLU A 74 2.71 -19.12 0.23
CA GLU A 74 3.94 -19.84 0.60
C GLU A 74 3.85 -20.50 1.97
N LEU A 75 3.09 -19.89 2.88
CA LEU A 75 2.82 -20.41 4.23
C LEU A 75 1.48 -21.16 4.31
N LYS A 76 0.81 -21.39 3.18
CA LYS A 76 -0.48 -22.08 3.05
C LYS A 76 -1.61 -21.41 3.85
N LEU A 77 -1.54 -20.09 4.03
CA LEU A 77 -2.52 -19.33 4.78
C LEU A 77 -3.90 -19.47 4.14
N LYS A 78 -4.00 -19.41 2.81
CA LYS A 78 -5.25 -19.54 2.06
C LYS A 78 -5.66 -21.00 1.94
N SER A 79 -4.80 -21.84 1.35
CA SER A 79 -5.12 -23.22 0.98
C SER A 79 -5.28 -24.18 2.16
N LYS A 80 -4.57 -23.96 3.27
CA LYS A 80 -4.60 -24.84 4.44
C LYS A 80 -5.24 -24.21 5.67
N PHE A 81 -4.92 -22.94 5.96
CA PHE A 81 -5.37 -22.28 7.19
C PHE A 81 -6.62 -21.40 7.00
N GLY A 82 -7.17 -21.33 5.79
CA GLY A 82 -8.48 -20.75 5.52
C GLY A 82 -8.54 -19.22 5.53
N LEU A 83 -7.40 -18.52 5.35
CA LEU A 83 -7.37 -17.07 5.16
C LEU A 83 -8.21 -16.68 3.94
N LYS A 84 -9.19 -15.81 4.16
CA LYS A 84 -10.03 -15.22 3.13
C LYS A 84 -9.93 -13.71 3.20
N TYR A 85 -9.61 -13.09 2.08
CA TYR A 85 -9.69 -11.65 1.94
C TYR A 85 -11.08 -11.24 1.47
N ILE A 86 -11.57 -10.13 2.01
CA ILE A 86 -12.79 -9.48 1.57
C ILE A 86 -12.35 -8.23 0.81
N TYR A 87 -12.84 -8.11 -0.41
CA TYR A 87 -12.44 -7.09 -1.37
C TYR A 87 -13.62 -6.11 -1.52
N PRO A 88 -13.66 -4.97 -0.81
CA PRO A 88 -14.75 -4.00 -0.93
C PRO A 88 -14.84 -3.38 -2.32
N GLU A 89 -16.05 -3.09 -2.79
CA GLU A 89 -16.25 -2.46 -4.12
C GLU A 89 -15.56 -1.09 -4.21
N ALA A 90 -15.64 -0.29 -3.15
CA ALA A 90 -14.99 1.01 -3.05
C ALA A 90 -14.11 1.06 -1.79
N PRO A 91 -12.80 0.77 -1.89
CA PRO A 91 -11.91 0.73 -0.74
C PRO A 91 -11.62 2.11 -0.12
N VAL A 92 -11.80 3.20 -0.87
CA VAL A 92 -11.52 4.56 -0.38
C VAL A 92 -12.64 5.52 -0.78
N ALA A 93 -13.01 6.39 0.16
CA ALA A 93 -13.97 7.47 -0.04
C ALA A 93 -13.42 8.78 0.52
N ASN A 94 -13.60 9.86 -0.24
CA ASN A 94 -13.39 11.23 0.21
C ASN A 94 -14.72 11.93 0.25
N ILE A 95 -15.17 12.30 1.45
CA ILE A 95 -16.44 12.99 1.68
C ILE A 95 -16.13 14.47 1.97
N TYR A 96 -16.76 15.37 1.23
CA TYR A 96 -16.57 16.81 1.34
C TYR A 96 -17.63 17.46 2.25
N PRO A 97 -17.41 18.68 2.75
CA PRO A 97 -18.38 19.37 3.62
C PRO A 97 -19.76 19.63 3.01
N ASP A 98 -19.88 19.56 1.68
CA ASP A 98 -21.14 19.72 0.95
C ASP A 98 -21.82 18.39 0.62
N ASP A 99 -21.48 17.32 1.37
CA ASP A 99 -21.98 15.95 1.23
C ASP A 99 -21.69 15.27 -0.11
N THR A 100 -20.93 15.93 -0.99
CA THR A 100 -20.43 15.30 -2.22
C THR A 100 -19.23 14.40 -1.90
N ASN A 101 -18.88 13.51 -2.84
CA ASN A 101 -17.78 12.57 -2.63
C ASN A 101 -17.05 12.19 -3.92
N ILE A 102 -15.78 11.83 -3.76
CA ILE A 102 -15.01 11.04 -4.73
C ILE A 102 -14.79 9.66 -4.11
N MET A 103 -15.20 8.61 -4.82
CA MET A 103 -15.00 7.23 -4.45
C MET A 103 -13.92 6.62 -5.35
N LEU A 104 -12.97 5.91 -4.73
CA LEU A 104 -11.99 5.10 -5.42
C LEU A 104 -12.53 3.67 -5.53
N TYR A 105 -12.47 3.12 -6.73
CA TYR A 105 -12.79 1.74 -7.05
C TYR A 105 -11.54 1.08 -7.63
N ALA A 106 -11.44 -0.24 -7.53
CA ALA A 106 -10.43 -0.99 -8.28
C ALA A 106 -10.62 -0.77 -9.80
N ASP A 107 -11.87 -0.71 -10.25
CA ASP A 107 -12.24 -0.34 -11.61
C ASP A 107 -11.89 1.13 -11.89
N LEU A 108 -10.97 1.33 -12.84
CA LEU A 108 -10.50 2.65 -13.25
C LEU A 108 -11.64 3.50 -13.84
N ASP A 109 -12.53 2.90 -14.63
CA ASP A 109 -13.63 3.63 -15.27
C ASP A 109 -14.61 4.15 -14.22
N LYS A 110 -14.95 3.33 -13.21
CA LYS A 110 -15.81 3.78 -12.09
C LYS A 110 -15.18 4.93 -11.30
N THR A 111 -13.87 4.88 -11.09
CA THR A 111 -13.16 5.97 -10.40
C THR A 111 -13.16 7.25 -11.22
N CYS A 112 -12.84 7.16 -12.51
CA CYS A 112 -12.92 8.29 -13.42
C CYS A 112 -14.34 8.87 -13.48
N GLN A 113 -15.39 8.03 -13.50
CA GLN A 113 -16.77 8.50 -13.41
C GLN A 113 -17.06 9.23 -12.10
N SER A 114 -16.47 8.81 -10.98
CA SER A 114 -16.61 9.53 -9.71
C SER A 114 -15.93 10.89 -9.73
N ILE A 115 -14.78 11.02 -10.39
CA ILE A 115 -14.05 12.30 -10.54
C ILE A 115 -14.77 13.21 -11.54
N ALA A 116 -15.30 12.66 -12.64
CA ALA A 116 -15.98 13.39 -13.71
C ALA A 116 -17.22 14.15 -13.24
N LYS A 117 -17.80 13.79 -12.08
CA LYS A 117 -18.85 14.58 -11.41
C LYS A 117 -18.41 16.01 -11.07
N PHE A 118 -17.10 16.26 -10.97
CA PHE A 118 -16.51 17.55 -10.61
C PHE A 118 -15.69 18.14 -11.75
N SER A 119 -14.88 17.33 -12.44
CA SER A 119 -14.18 17.75 -13.67
C SER A 119 -13.94 16.55 -14.59
N GLU A 120 -14.50 16.62 -15.81
CA GLU A 120 -14.26 15.64 -16.87
C GLU A 120 -12.79 15.64 -17.31
N LYS A 121 -12.15 16.81 -17.30
CA LYS A 121 -10.75 16.96 -17.66
C LYS A 121 -9.85 16.28 -16.63
N ASP A 122 -10.11 16.48 -15.34
CA ASP A 122 -9.37 15.80 -14.27
C ASP A 122 -9.56 14.28 -14.31
N ALA A 123 -10.75 13.80 -14.67
CA ALA A 123 -10.99 12.37 -14.83
C ALA A 123 -10.14 11.76 -15.96
N GLU A 124 -9.97 12.48 -17.06
CA GLU A 124 -9.10 12.04 -18.15
C GLU A 124 -7.61 12.11 -17.76
N VAL A 125 -7.18 13.19 -17.08
CA VAL A 125 -5.82 13.28 -16.53
C VAL A 125 -5.53 12.13 -15.57
N TYR A 126 -6.46 11.82 -14.67
CA TYR A 126 -6.34 10.71 -13.74
C TYR A 126 -6.18 9.37 -14.46
N ARG A 127 -6.99 9.12 -15.50
CA ARG A 127 -6.86 7.91 -16.33
C ARG A 127 -5.48 7.78 -16.94
N GLN A 128 -4.99 8.84 -17.59
CA GLN A 128 -3.67 8.84 -18.23
C GLN A 128 -2.55 8.65 -17.21
N TYR A 129 -2.69 9.28 -16.04
CA TYR A 129 -1.77 9.11 -14.92
C TYR A 129 -1.70 7.66 -14.42
N ILE A 130 -2.84 7.00 -14.17
CA ILE A 130 -2.86 5.60 -13.73
C ILE A 130 -2.22 4.69 -14.78
N ILE A 131 -2.60 4.85 -16.05
CA ILE A 131 -2.02 4.10 -17.18
C ILE A 131 -0.51 4.30 -17.28
N GLY A 132 -0.06 5.55 -17.15
CA GLY A 132 1.36 5.91 -17.16
C GLY A 132 2.16 5.31 -16.01
N CYS A 133 1.52 5.02 -14.86
CA CYS A 133 2.16 4.40 -13.71
C CYS A 133 2.36 2.88 -13.84
N LYS A 134 1.67 2.19 -14.77
CA LYS A 134 1.77 0.73 -14.88
C LYS A 134 3.20 0.20 -15.04
N PRO A 135 4.03 0.75 -15.96
CA PRO A 135 5.41 0.27 -16.13
C PRO A 135 6.28 0.53 -14.89
N ILE A 136 5.96 1.58 -14.14
CA ILE A 136 6.66 1.94 -12.89
C ILE A 136 6.37 0.90 -11.83
N ILE A 137 5.10 0.56 -11.65
CA ILE A 137 4.68 -0.47 -10.69
C ILE A 137 5.27 -1.83 -11.03
N ASP A 138 5.26 -2.21 -12.31
CA ASP A 138 5.85 -3.48 -12.79
C ASP A 138 7.35 -3.56 -12.51
N MET A 139 8.06 -2.42 -12.52
CA MET A 139 9.46 -2.34 -12.14
C MET A 139 9.66 -2.41 -10.61
N LEU A 140 8.85 -1.67 -9.85
CA LEU A 140 9.07 -1.48 -8.42
C LEU A 140 8.67 -2.70 -7.57
N ILE A 141 7.54 -3.34 -7.88
CA ILE A 141 7.00 -4.45 -7.06
C ILE A 141 8.03 -5.58 -6.86
N PRO A 142 8.69 -6.12 -7.91
CA PRO A 142 9.72 -7.15 -7.72
C PRO A 142 10.91 -6.68 -6.89
N GLY A 143 11.26 -5.39 -7.01
CA GLY A 143 12.33 -4.75 -6.24
C GLY A 143 12.03 -4.67 -4.75
N MET A 144 10.76 -4.54 -4.34
CA MET A 144 10.36 -4.46 -2.92
C MET A 144 10.68 -5.74 -2.13
N PHE A 145 10.83 -6.88 -2.82
CA PHE A 145 11.12 -8.18 -2.21
C PHE A 145 12.53 -8.68 -2.52
N SER A 146 13.36 -7.82 -3.10
CA SER A 146 14.77 -8.09 -3.43
C SER A 146 15.68 -7.16 -2.62
N PRO A 147 16.96 -7.54 -2.40
CA PRO A 147 17.93 -6.62 -1.80
C PRO A 147 17.99 -5.30 -2.58
N PRO A 148 18.09 -4.16 -1.88
CA PRO A 148 18.10 -2.84 -2.53
C PRO A 148 19.29 -2.73 -3.48
N VAL A 149 19.02 -2.25 -4.69
CA VAL A 149 20.07 -1.89 -5.66
C VAL A 149 20.80 -0.66 -5.13
N PRO A 150 22.13 -0.56 -5.26
CA PRO A 150 22.85 0.67 -4.90
C PRO A 150 22.26 1.90 -5.59
N LEU A 151 22.23 3.04 -4.88
CA LEU A 151 21.54 4.25 -5.34
C LEU A 151 22.01 4.75 -6.71
N GLY A 152 23.32 4.70 -6.99
CA GLY A 152 23.87 5.16 -8.27
C GLY A 152 23.28 4.42 -9.49
N PRO A 153 23.41 3.08 -9.56
CA PRO A 153 22.75 2.26 -10.58
C PRO A 153 21.24 2.44 -10.65
N PHE A 154 20.56 2.62 -9.51
CA PHE A 154 19.12 2.88 -9.48
C PHE A 154 18.75 4.18 -10.20
N PHE A 155 19.45 5.29 -9.89
CA PHE A 155 19.24 6.56 -10.58
C PHE A 155 19.59 6.47 -12.07
N ALA A 156 20.66 5.78 -12.44
CA ALA A 156 21.03 5.57 -13.84
C ALA A 156 19.96 4.76 -14.61
N GLN A 157 19.34 3.78 -13.95
CA GLN A 157 18.25 3.00 -14.53
C GLN A 157 17.00 3.85 -14.75
N LEU A 158 16.65 4.72 -13.80
CA LEU A 158 15.53 5.65 -13.98
C LEU A 158 15.81 6.65 -15.11
N ASP A 159 17.01 7.22 -15.18
CA ASP A 159 17.37 8.20 -16.23
C ASP A 159 17.40 7.61 -17.64
N SER A 160 17.41 6.28 -17.77
CA SER A 160 17.46 5.59 -19.08
C SER A 160 16.18 5.71 -19.92
N SER A 161 15.10 6.28 -19.38
CA SER A 161 13.82 6.41 -20.09
C SER A 161 13.11 7.73 -19.77
N PRO A 162 12.29 8.28 -20.69
CA PRO A 162 11.49 9.49 -20.41
C PRO A 162 10.55 9.35 -19.19
N LEU A 163 10.00 8.15 -18.99
CA LEU A 163 9.16 7.83 -17.84
C LEU A 163 9.97 7.86 -16.54
N GLY A 164 11.15 7.27 -16.54
CA GLY A 164 12.02 7.28 -15.38
C GLY A 164 12.62 8.67 -15.11
N GLN A 165 12.87 9.51 -16.12
CA GLN A 165 13.19 10.93 -15.92
C GLN A 165 12.04 11.71 -15.27
N SER A 166 10.80 11.42 -15.65
CA SER A 166 9.62 12.04 -15.03
C SER A 166 9.50 11.63 -13.55
N LEU A 167 9.81 10.37 -13.23
CA LEU A 167 9.95 9.90 -11.85
C LEU A 167 11.10 10.58 -11.10
N LEU A 168 12.26 10.77 -11.73
CA LEU A 168 13.38 11.49 -11.13
C LEU A 168 13.05 12.94 -10.81
N ASN A 169 12.25 13.59 -11.66
CA ASN A 169 11.79 14.95 -11.37
C ASN A 169 10.86 14.97 -10.15
N SER A 170 9.94 14.00 -10.04
CA SER A 170 9.03 13.93 -8.88
C SER A 170 9.74 13.61 -7.56
N PHE A 171 10.93 13.01 -7.60
CA PHE A 171 11.83 12.85 -6.44
C PHE A 171 12.30 14.17 -5.82
N PHE A 172 12.22 15.29 -6.54
CA PHE A 172 12.65 16.61 -6.04
C PHE A 172 11.49 17.56 -5.80
N MET A 173 10.26 17.15 -6.14
CA MET A 173 9.04 17.91 -5.95
C MET A 173 8.32 17.49 -4.67
N SER A 174 7.49 18.37 -4.13
CA SER A 174 6.50 17.93 -3.15
C SER A 174 5.35 17.21 -3.86
N ALA A 175 4.61 16.37 -3.14
CA ALA A 175 3.41 15.77 -3.68
C ALA A 175 2.38 16.83 -4.07
N TRP A 176 2.28 17.92 -3.31
CA TRP A 176 1.40 19.03 -3.64
C TRP A 176 1.77 19.69 -4.97
N ASP A 177 3.06 19.96 -5.24
CA ASP A 177 3.49 20.54 -6.52
C ASP A 177 3.04 19.67 -7.71
N VAL A 178 3.24 18.35 -7.60
CA VAL A 178 2.83 17.40 -8.65
C VAL A 178 1.31 17.38 -8.82
N ILE A 179 0.54 17.40 -7.72
CA ILE A 179 -0.92 17.40 -7.75
C ILE A 179 -1.46 18.70 -8.37
N ASP A 180 -0.90 19.84 -7.96
CA ASP A 180 -1.34 21.17 -8.39
C ASP A 180 -1.06 21.41 -9.87
N ASP A 181 0.07 20.87 -10.37
CA ASP A 181 0.44 20.90 -11.79
C ASP A 181 -0.46 19.99 -12.66
N MET A 182 -0.97 18.89 -12.11
CA MET A 182 -1.72 17.89 -12.87
C MET A 182 -3.22 18.14 -12.92
N PHE A 183 -3.83 18.50 -11.79
CA PHE A 183 -5.29 18.57 -11.64
C PHE A 183 -5.76 20.01 -11.51
N GLU A 184 -7.00 20.30 -11.90
CA GLU A 184 -7.55 21.65 -11.84
C GLU A 184 -8.55 21.84 -10.68
N HIS A 185 -9.37 20.84 -10.39
CA HIS A 185 -10.47 20.98 -9.45
C HIS A 185 -10.01 20.69 -8.01
N ASP A 186 -10.31 21.59 -7.07
CA ASP A 186 -9.85 21.50 -5.67
C ASP A 186 -10.20 20.16 -5.01
N LYS A 187 -11.42 19.66 -5.23
CA LYS A 187 -11.83 18.33 -4.74
C LYS A 187 -10.95 17.20 -5.30
N THR A 188 -10.61 17.21 -6.58
CA THR A 188 -9.67 16.23 -7.14
C THR A 188 -8.30 16.35 -6.48
N LYS A 189 -7.78 17.58 -6.32
CA LYS A 189 -6.50 17.81 -5.64
C LYS A 189 -6.49 17.28 -4.21
N LEU A 190 -7.55 17.53 -3.45
CA LEU A 190 -7.72 17.01 -2.08
C LEU A 190 -7.82 15.48 -2.06
N PHE A 191 -8.50 14.88 -3.04
CA PHE A 191 -8.55 13.43 -3.21
C PHE A 191 -7.15 12.84 -3.40
N MET A 192 -6.36 13.41 -4.30
CA MET A 192 -4.98 12.97 -4.56
C MET A 192 -4.07 13.23 -3.35
N ALA A 193 -4.20 14.38 -2.70
CA ALA A 193 -3.39 14.76 -1.55
C ALA A 193 -3.62 13.84 -0.35
N LYS A 194 -4.88 13.45 -0.08
CA LYS A 194 -5.22 12.51 0.99
C LYS A 194 -4.37 11.24 0.92
N MET A 195 -4.24 10.67 -0.28
CA MET A 195 -3.51 9.42 -0.50
C MET A 195 -2.03 9.53 -0.11
N VAL A 196 -1.45 10.73 -0.18
CA VAL A 196 -0.06 10.99 0.26
C VAL A 196 0.01 11.31 1.75
N THR A 197 -1.00 11.96 2.31
CA THR A 197 -1.01 12.36 3.73
C THR A 197 -1.39 11.23 4.69
N GLU A 198 -2.09 10.19 4.24
CA GLU A 198 -2.45 9.01 5.04
C GLU A 198 -1.27 8.33 5.75
N PRO A 199 -0.09 8.14 5.12
CA PRO A 199 1.11 7.67 5.82
C PRO A 199 1.77 8.72 6.73
N LEU A 200 1.07 9.78 7.12
CA LEU A 200 1.54 10.88 7.98
C LEU A 200 2.69 11.71 7.38
N VAL A 201 2.63 11.91 6.07
CA VAL A 201 3.60 12.73 5.31
C VAL A 201 2.96 14.07 4.96
N ALA A 202 3.68 15.18 5.16
CA ALA A 202 3.17 16.50 4.80
C ALA A 202 3.16 16.67 3.26
N PRO A 203 2.07 17.18 2.66
CA PRO A 203 1.94 17.22 1.20
C PRO A 203 2.92 18.22 0.56
N GLU A 204 3.35 19.27 1.28
CA GLU A 204 4.32 20.26 0.81
C GLU A 204 5.79 19.84 1.05
N GLU A 205 6.04 18.72 1.71
CA GLU A 205 7.41 18.24 1.97
C GLU A 205 8.06 17.78 0.65
N LYS A 206 9.24 18.32 0.33
CA LYS A 206 9.97 17.97 -0.90
C LYS A 206 10.44 16.51 -0.86
N GLY A 207 10.42 15.86 -2.01
CA GLY A 207 10.79 14.45 -2.16
C GLY A 207 9.65 13.48 -1.92
N THR A 208 8.44 13.99 -1.68
CA THR A 208 7.23 13.17 -1.48
C THR A 208 6.48 12.90 -2.78
N GLY A 209 6.82 13.58 -3.89
CA GLY A 209 6.16 13.41 -5.19
C GLY A 209 6.18 11.98 -5.71
N MET A 210 7.19 11.19 -5.38
CA MET A 210 7.27 9.77 -5.77
C MET A 210 6.11 8.92 -5.19
N ASN A 211 5.60 9.27 -4.01
CA ASN A 211 4.56 8.47 -3.32
C ASN A 211 3.27 8.37 -4.13
N LEU A 212 2.99 9.37 -4.97
CA LEU A 212 1.86 9.36 -5.90
C LEU A 212 1.99 8.17 -6.85
N TYR A 213 3.14 7.96 -7.46
CA TYR A 213 3.32 6.96 -8.52
C TYR A 213 3.28 5.50 -8.03
N ILE A 214 3.19 5.27 -6.72
CA ILE A 214 3.21 3.93 -6.12
C ILE A 214 1.85 3.60 -5.49
N SER A 215 1.41 4.41 -4.53
CA SER A 215 0.29 4.06 -3.64
C SER A 215 -1.05 3.90 -4.36
N LEU A 216 -1.35 4.83 -5.26
CA LEU A 216 -2.66 4.99 -5.89
C LEU A 216 -2.88 4.01 -7.06
N PRO A 217 -1.93 3.85 -8.00
CA PRO A 217 -2.13 2.92 -9.11
C PRO A 217 -2.02 1.44 -8.68
N ILE A 218 -1.41 1.16 -7.52
CA ILE A 218 -1.45 -0.15 -6.84
C ILE A 218 -2.91 -0.62 -6.65
N LEU A 219 -3.79 0.26 -6.19
CA LEU A 219 -5.19 -0.05 -5.91
C LEU A 219 -6.01 -0.36 -7.18
N HIS A 220 -5.56 0.11 -8.35
CA HIS A 220 -6.21 -0.18 -9.64
C HIS A 220 -5.73 -1.48 -10.29
N TYR A 221 -4.42 -1.73 -10.27
CA TYR A 221 -3.86 -2.87 -10.99
C TYR A 221 -3.94 -4.19 -10.23
N TYR A 222 -4.11 -4.11 -8.91
CA TYR A 222 -4.15 -5.30 -8.06
C TYR A 222 -5.23 -5.09 -6.99
N PRO A 223 -6.48 -5.34 -7.37
CA PRO A 223 -7.63 -5.09 -6.51
C PRO A 223 -7.44 -5.81 -5.16
N VAL A 224 -7.49 -5.01 -4.09
CA VAL A 224 -8.07 -5.38 -2.79
C VAL A 224 -9.60 -5.22 -2.86
#